data_AF-A0A7W7XDR6-F1
#
_entry.id   AF-A0A7W7XDR6-F1
#
_cell.length_a   1.000
_cell.length_b   1.000
_cell.length_c   1.000
_cell.angle_alpha   90.00
_cell.angle_beta   90.00
_cell.angle_gamma   90.00
#
_symmetry.space_group_name_H-M   'P 1'
#
loop_
_entity.id
_entity.type
_entity.pdbx_description
1 polymer ?
#
loop_
_entity_poly.entity_id
_entity_poly.type
_entity_poly.pdbx_seq_one_letter_code
_entity_poly.pdbx_strand_id
1 'polypeptide(L)'
;MTVYQLPMEVGAFTRWLAELTGRARPEGGWYGVFAARDPEGLRACLDGADILPWDVVESLCQDAGEPVDGPFATQGRFLYEAAARVHDGRPGGAAALAERRDLMEAERRYAETRGRELAERLRGTQDPAEAARVEHDLAWTRDDHARASARVRELTGRLAGLGRVARVDGRPTATAAAAAVAGASARTAGAASAAPSRAAGPGAVGPAHAVPAAVPEPVKAGRRPRGARYAWLEEGAEAVVADPAPLPVLPAGGAAPRGARFGGVVEPVAVAEAPTTDPAEAGRAAANAVYALRRLRAQGRSGEAHALLCEALGGPPARLPALAEQLHRAGLGADWSTLLWEAASLPPARLAAVAGVLADAGRTADCEQLLRQGVSRPAEELAGACAALRAEGHHREAHALLTAFVRVRTPEDAARLAAADPHGLVPPLLAASRAVSGARERDLLHALRVAGLAVA
;
A
#
# COMPACT_ATOMS: atom_id res chain seq x y z
N MET A 1 -18.24 9.62 -19.81
CA MET A 1 -17.42 8.57 -19.17
C MET A 1 -16.77 7.76 -20.28
N THR A 2 -15.49 8.01 -20.57
CA THR A 2 -14.73 7.18 -21.52
C THR A 2 -14.43 5.85 -20.84
N VAL A 3 -15.04 4.78 -21.31
CA VAL A 3 -14.70 3.42 -20.91
C VAL A 3 -13.24 3.19 -21.31
N TYR A 4 -12.32 3.14 -20.35
CA TYR A 4 -10.94 2.76 -20.61
C TYR A 4 -10.95 1.28 -21.01
N GLN A 5 -10.86 1.02 -22.31
CA GLN A 5 -10.62 -0.33 -22.81
C GLN A 5 -9.13 -0.63 -22.62
N LEU A 6 -8.85 -1.73 -21.91
CA LEU A 6 -7.49 -2.26 -21.81
C LEU A 6 -6.96 -2.59 -23.22
N PRO A 7 -5.66 -2.40 -23.49
CA PRO A 7 -5.03 -2.95 -24.68
C PRO A 7 -5.34 -4.45 -24.81
N MET A 8 -5.53 -4.91 -26.04
CA MET A 8 -5.99 -6.28 -26.33
C MET A 8 -5.10 -7.34 -25.67
N GLU A 9 -3.78 -7.15 -25.73
CA GLU A 9 -2.77 -8.02 -25.16
C GLU A 9 -2.87 -8.10 -23.64
N VAL A 10 -3.04 -6.94 -23.00
CA VAL A 10 -3.23 -6.84 -21.53
C VAL A 10 -4.54 -7.53 -21.14
N GLY A 11 -5.63 -7.28 -21.88
CA GLY A 11 -6.92 -7.94 -21.65
C GLY A 11 -6.89 -9.45 -21.86
N ALA A 12 -6.08 -9.95 -22.79
CA ALA A 12 -5.90 -11.38 -23.02
C ALA A 12 -5.15 -12.05 -21.87
N PHE A 13 -4.08 -11.42 -21.38
CA PHE A 13 -3.34 -11.89 -20.22
C PHE A 13 -4.18 -11.85 -18.93
N THR A 14 -4.95 -10.79 -18.68
CA THR A 14 -5.79 -10.71 -17.47
C THR A 14 -6.89 -11.76 -17.44
N ARG A 15 -7.51 -12.09 -18.58
CA ARG A 15 -8.48 -13.19 -18.66
C ARG A 15 -7.84 -14.55 -18.35
N TRP A 16 -6.65 -14.80 -18.89
CA TRP A 16 -5.90 -16.02 -18.57
C TRP A 16 -5.49 -16.07 -17.09
N LEU A 17 -5.05 -14.95 -16.53
CA LEU A 17 -4.69 -14.84 -15.11
C LEU A 17 -5.91 -15.03 -14.19
N ALA A 18 -7.08 -14.54 -14.59
CA ALA A 18 -8.34 -14.77 -13.88
C ALA A 18 -8.74 -16.26 -13.89
N GLU A 19 -8.50 -16.96 -15.01
CA GLU A 19 -8.70 -18.40 -15.09
C GLU A 19 -7.73 -19.16 -14.17
N LEU A 20 -6.44 -18.78 -14.15
CA LEU A 20 -5.44 -19.36 -13.26
C LEU A 20 -5.82 -19.18 -11.78
N THR A 21 -6.13 -17.94 -11.39
CA THR A 21 -6.47 -17.61 -9.99
C THR A 21 -7.81 -18.20 -9.56
N GLY A 22 -8.75 -18.44 -10.48
CA GLY A 22 -9.98 -19.18 -10.20
C GLY A 22 -9.76 -20.68 -9.93
N ARG A 23 -8.63 -21.25 -10.36
CA ARG A 23 -8.22 -22.64 -10.06
C ARG A 23 -7.38 -22.74 -8.79
N ALA A 24 -6.62 -21.69 -8.45
CA ALA A 24 -5.84 -21.63 -7.23
C ALA A 24 -6.75 -21.61 -5.99
N ARG A 25 -6.44 -22.42 -4.97
CA ARG A 25 -7.18 -22.40 -3.70
C ARG A 25 -6.67 -21.24 -2.84
N PRO A 26 -7.56 -20.35 -2.33
CA PRO A 26 -7.12 -19.23 -1.48
C PRO A 26 -6.52 -19.67 -0.14
N GLU A 27 -6.92 -20.86 0.34
CA GLU A 27 -6.53 -21.36 1.65
C GLU A 27 -5.24 -22.20 1.55
N GLY A 28 -4.14 -21.63 2.03
CA GLY A 28 -2.86 -22.34 2.24
C GLY A 28 -1.85 -22.30 1.09
N GLY A 29 -2.14 -21.59 -0.01
CA GLY A 29 -1.22 -21.40 -1.15
C GLY A 29 -0.56 -20.02 -1.19
N TRP A 30 0.38 -19.84 -2.12
CA TRP A 30 1.04 -18.57 -2.40
C TRP A 30 0.06 -17.44 -2.76
N TYR A 31 -1.05 -17.74 -3.42
CA TYR A 31 -2.11 -16.78 -3.71
C TYR A 31 -2.61 -16.07 -2.45
N GLY A 32 -2.84 -16.83 -1.37
CA GLY A 32 -3.26 -16.29 -0.08
C GLY A 32 -2.18 -15.41 0.56
N VAL A 33 -0.91 -15.85 0.51
CA VAL A 33 0.24 -15.09 1.02
C VAL A 33 0.36 -13.76 0.27
N PHE A 34 0.28 -13.77 -1.05
CA PHE A 34 0.37 -12.57 -1.87
C PHE A 34 -0.81 -11.63 -1.67
N ALA A 35 -2.03 -12.15 -1.61
CA ALA A 35 -3.22 -11.35 -1.37
C ALA A 35 -3.22 -10.70 0.02
N ALA A 36 -2.73 -11.39 1.04
CA ALA A 36 -2.60 -10.84 2.39
C ALA A 36 -1.52 -9.75 2.47
N ARG A 37 -0.43 -9.93 1.69
CA ARG A 37 0.70 -9.00 1.66
C ARG A 37 0.39 -7.69 0.96
N ASP A 38 -0.20 -7.77 -0.23
CA ASP A 38 -0.44 -6.61 -1.08
C ASP A 38 -1.72 -6.78 -1.89
N PRO A 39 -2.88 -6.60 -1.24
CA PRO A 39 -4.18 -6.79 -1.89
C PRO A 39 -4.41 -5.78 -3.01
N GLU A 40 -3.91 -4.54 -2.86
CA GLU A 40 -4.07 -3.49 -3.87
C GLU A 40 -3.19 -3.75 -5.10
N GLY A 41 -1.93 -4.15 -4.89
CA GLY A 41 -1.01 -4.50 -5.97
C GLY A 41 -1.47 -5.73 -6.74
N LEU A 42 -1.95 -6.76 -6.05
CA LEU A 42 -2.55 -7.93 -6.69
C LEU A 42 -3.78 -7.56 -7.51
N ARG A 43 -4.68 -6.76 -6.94
CA ARG A 43 -5.87 -6.29 -7.65
C ARG A 43 -5.51 -5.45 -8.86
N ALA A 44 -4.54 -4.53 -8.76
CA ALA A 44 -4.07 -3.75 -9.89
C ALA A 44 -3.54 -4.63 -11.04
N CYS A 45 -2.88 -5.75 -10.73
CA CYS A 45 -2.43 -6.71 -11.73
C CYS A 45 -3.58 -7.50 -12.36
N LEU A 46 -4.54 -7.96 -11.54
CA LEU A 46 -5.73 -8.69 -12.02
C LEU A 46 -6.63 -7.80 -12.90
N ASP A 47 -6.75 -6.51 -12.55
CA ASP A 47 -7.48 -5.50 -13.31
C ASP A 47 -6.71 -5.03 -14.57
N GLY A 48 -5.46 -5.47 -14.76
CA GLY A 48 -4.61 -5.09 -15.91
C GLY A 48 -4.03 -3.68 -15.84
N ALA A 49 -4.12 -3.01 -14.69
CA ALA A 49 -3.49 -1.70 -14.45
C ALA A 49 -1.96 -1.81 -14.28
N ASP A 50 -1.47 -2.96 -13.81
CA ASP A 50 -0.05 -3.33 -13.74
C ASP A 50 0.16 -4.76 -14.25
N ILE A 51 1.40 -5.18 -14.39
CA ILE A 51 1.80 -6.51 -14.87
C ILE A 51 2.34 -7.31 -13.68
N LEU A 52 1.68 -8.43 -13.37
CA LEU A 52 2.09 -9.34 -12.29
C LEU A 52 3.48 -9.93 -12.60
N PRO A 53 4.48 -9.85 -11.72
CA PRO A 53 5.79 -10.45 -11.95
C PRO A 53 5.68 -11.94 -12.26
N TRP A 54 6.51 -12.44 -13.18
CA TRP A 54 6.35 -13.83 -13.63
C TRP A 54 6.66 -14.86 -12.52
N ASP A 55 7.58 -14.57 -11.60
CA ASP A 55 7.87 -15.45 -10.45
C ASP A 55 6.63 -15.68 -9.56
N VAL A 56 5.75 -14.67 -9.50
CA VAL A 56 4.47 -14.75 -8.81
C VAL A 56 3.51 -15.62 -9.62
N VAL A 57 3.42 -15.42 -10.94
CA VAL A 57 2.60 -16.25 -11.83
C VAL A 57 3.00 -17.73 -11.74
N GLU A 58 4.30 -18.04 -11.70
CA GLU A 58 4.81 -19.41 -11.53
C GLU A 58 4.35 -20.03 -10.20
N SER A 59 4.38 -19.25 -9.11
CA SER A 59 3.87 -19.69 -7.81
C SER A 59 2.36 -19.95 -7.85
N LEU A 60 1.60 -19.14 -8.59
CA LEU A 60 0.16 -19.35 -8.79
C LEU A 60 -0.15 -20.57 -9.66
N CYS A 61 0.67 -20.85 -10.69
CA CYS A 61 0.58 -22.10 -11.45
C CYS A 61 0.78 -23.30 -10.52
N GLN A 62 1.77 -23.23 -9.62
CA GLN A 62 2.00 -24.28 -8.62
C GLN A 62 0.79 -24.47 -7.70
N ASP A 63 0.19 -23.39 -7.19
CA ASP A 63 -1.03 -23.46 -6.35
C ASP A 63 -2.22 -24.07 -7.09
N ALA A 64 -2.34 -23.83 -8.39
CA ALA A 64 -3.37 -24.39 -9.25
C ALA A 64 -3.08 -25.85 -9.68
N GLY A 65 -1.91 -26.40 -9.33
CA GLY A 65 -1.46 -27.72 -9.78
C GLY A 65 -1.08 -27.76 -11.27
N GLU A 66 -0.82 -26.60 -11.88
CA GLU A 66 -0.42 -26.48 -13.28
C GLU A 66 1.10 -26.65 -13.41
N PRO A 67 1.58 -27.62 -14.22
CA PRO A 67 3.01 -27.79 -14.45
C PRO A 67 3.58 -26.56 -15.17
N VAL A 68 4.75 -26.09 -14.73
CA VAL A 68 5.40 -24.87 -15.26
C VAL A 68 5.64 -24.95 -16.78
N ASP A 69 5.96 -26.14 -17.29
CA ASP A 69 6.16 -26.39 -18.73
C ASP A 69 4.90 -26.95 -19.43
N GLY A 70 3.75 -26.89 -18.75
CA GLY A 70 2.47 -27.33 -19.29
C GLY A 70 1.96 -26.43 -20.41
N PRO A 71 1.00 -26.90 -21.23
CA PRO A 71 0.41 -26.09 -22.29
C PRO A 71 -0.27 -24.83 -21.75
N PHE A 72 -0.89 -24.90 -20.57
CA PHE A 72 -1.54 -23.76 -19.92
C PHE A 72 -0.54 -22.68 -19.50
N ALA A 73 0.53 -23.06 -18.79
CA ALA A 73 1.59 -22.15 -18.36
C ALA A 73 2.39 -21.57 -19.55
N THR A 74 2.65 -22.38 -20.58
CA THR A 74 3.30 -21.93 -21.82
C THR A 74 2.47 -20.88 -22.55
N GLN A 75 1.15 -21.10 -22.67
CA GLN A 75 0.24 -20.10 -23.23
C GLN A 75 0.23 -18.81 -22.38
N GLY A 76 0.20 -18.95 -21.05
CA GLY A 76 0.30 -17.83 -20.13
C GLY A 76 1.58 -17.02 -20.32
N ARG A 77 2.72 -17.69 -20.51
CA ARG A 77 4.01 -17.05 -20.75
C ARG A 77 4.00 -16.22 -22.02
N PHE A 78 3.42 -16.75 -23.11
CA PHE A 78 3.28 -16.01 -24.36
C PHE A 78 2.40 -14.76 -24.19
N LEU A 79 1.24 -14.89 -23.52
CA LEU A 79 0.34 -13.78 -23.24
C LEU A 79 0.99 -12.72 -22.35
N TYR A 80 1.70 -13.16 -21.31
CA TYR A 80 2.44 -12.33 -20.39
C TYR A 80 3.47 -11.46 -21.12
N GLU A 81 4.28 -12.06 -21.99
CA GLU A 81 5.32 -11.34 -22.73
C GLU A 81 4.74 -10.29 -23.70
N ALA A 82 3.59 -10.58 -24.32
CA ALA A 82 2.88 -9.62 -25.16
C ALA A 82 2.32 -8.46 -24.32
N ALA A 83 1.64 -8.76 -23.21
CA ALA A 83 1.08 -7.76 -22.30
C ALA A 83 2.17 -6.87 -21.68
N ALA A 84 3.28 -7.46 -21.24
CA ALA A 84 4.43 -6.74 -20.69
C ALA A 84 5.02 -5.75 -21.70
N ARG A 85 5.20 -6.14 -22.96
CA ARG A 85 5.72 -5.23 -24.01
C ARG A 85 4.81 -4.03 -24.23
N VAL A 86 3.50 -4.25 -24.32
CA VAL A 86 2.52 -3.16 -24.49
C VAL A 86 2.50 -2.24 -23.27
N HIS A 87 2.51 -2.82 -22.07
CA HIS A 87 2.55 -2.05 -20.82
C HIS A 87 3.83 -1.21 -20.70
N ASP A 88 4.98 -1.77 -21.04
CA ASP A 88 6.28 -1.10 -20.92
C ASP A 88 6.50 -0.04 -22.01
N GLY A 89 5.87 -0.21 -23.16
CA GLY A 89 5.92 0.74 -24.29
C GLY A 89 5.14 2.03 -24.07
N ARG A 90 4.35 2.14 -23.00
CA ARG A 90 3.59 3.36 -22.68
C ARG A 90 4.51 4.53 -22.35
N PRO A 91 4.06 5.79 -22.49
CA PRO A 91 4.83 6.95 -22.05
C PRO A 91 5.31 6.81 -20.60
N GLY A 92 6.62 6.92 -20.37
CA GLY A 92 7.24 6.73 -19.06
C GLY A 92 7.42 5.27 -18.60
N GLY A 93 6.98 4.28 -19.38
CA GLY A 93 7.06 2.86 -19.04
C GLY A 93 8.49 2.36 -18.87
N ALA A 94 9.39 2.70 -19.80
CA ALA A 94 10.82 2.34 -19.70
C ALA A 94 11.50 2.92 -18.44
N ALA A 95 11.16 4.15 -18.04
CA ALA A 95 11.69 4.78 -16.84
C ALA A 95 11.15 4.10 -15.56
N ALA A 96 9.84 3.82 -15.52
CA ALA A 96 9.22 3.09 -14.41
C ALA A 96 9.78 1.66 -14.28
N LEU A 97 10.08 0.99 -15.41
CA LEU A 97 10.68 -0.33 -15.43
C LEU A 97 12.13 -0.31 -14.91
N ALA A 98 12.91 0.72 -15.24
CA ALA A 98 14.26 0.92 -14.72
C ALA A 98 14.25 1.20 -13.21
N GLU A 99 13.36 2.07 -12.74
CA GLU A 99 13.16 2.35 -11.32
C GLU A 99 12.82 1.06 -10.54
N ARG A 100 11.91 0.24 -11.08
CA ARG A 100 11.54 -1.04 -10.46
C ARG A 100 12.71 -2.03 -10.44
N ARG A 101 13.55 -2.06 -11.48
CA ARG A 101 14.76 -2.90 -11.49
C ARG A 101 15.73 -2.47 -10.40
N ASP A 102 16.02 -1.18 -10.29
CA ASP A 102 16.98 -0.64 -9.32
C ASP A 102 16.53 -0.92 -7.89
N LEU A 103 15.22 -0.82 -7.66
CA LEU A 103 14.60 -1.18 -6.40
C LEU A 103 14.71 -2.69 -6.10
N MET A 104 14.44 -3.57 -7.07
CA MET A 104 14.63 -5.02 -6.89
C MET A 104 16.11 -5.41 -6.72
N GLU A 105 17.06 -4.65 -7.28
CA GLU A 105 18.48 -4.83 -7.00
C GLU A 105 18.83 -4.50 -5.54
N ALA A 106 18.25 -3.43 -5.00
CA ALA A 106 18.42 -3.08 -3.59
C ALA A 106 17.86 -4.18 -2.68
N GLU A 107 16.65 -4.67 -2.96
CA GLU A 107 16.04 -5.79 -2.23
C GLU A 107 16.87 -7.07 -2.32
N ARG A 108 17.38 -7.42 -3.51
CA ARG A 108 18.24 -8.59 -3.67
C ARG A 108 19.49 -8.47 -2.79
N ARG A 109 20.17 -7.32 -2.80
CA ARG A 109 21.36 -7.09 -1.95
C ARG A 109 21.02 -7.12 -0.47
N TYR A 110 19.87 -6.58 -0.07
CA TYR A 110 19.39 -6.62 1.31
C TYR A 110 19.13 -8.05 1.78
N ALA A 111 18.35 -8.82 1.03
CA ALA A 111 18.05 -10.22 1.35
C ALA A 111 19.32 -11.09 1.37
N GLU A 112 20.28 -10.82 0.48
CA GLU A 112 21.59 -11.49 0.51
C GLU A 112 22.36 -11.20 1.80
N THR A 113 22.44 -9.94 2.22
CA THR A 113 23.11 -9.54 3.47
C THR A 113 22.41 -10.14 4.69
N ARG A 114 21.09 -9.96 4.80
CA ARG A 114 20.27 -10.51 5.90
C ARG A 114 20.36 -12.02 5.98
N GLY A 115 20.39 -12.71 4.83
CA GLY A 115 20.55 -14.15 4.76
C GLY A 115 21.91 -14.63 5.33
N ARG A 116 22.98 -13.87 5.11
CA ARG A 116 24.30 -14.16 5.70
C ARG A 116 24.29 -13.96 7.22
N GLU A 117 23.71 -12.86 7.69
CA GLU A 117 23.58 -12.54 9.12
C GLU A 117 22.78 -13.62 9.88
N LEU A 118 21.63 -14.03 9.33
CA LEU A 118 20.80 -15.10 9.92
C LEU A 118 21.54 -16.45 9.91
N ALA A 119 22.28 -16.76 8.85
CA ALA A 119 23.09 -17.99 8.79
C ALA A 119 24.28 -17.98 9.77
N GLU A 120 24.85 -16.82 10.07
CA GLU A 120 25.86 -16.65 11.12
C GLU A 120 25.25 -16.83 12.51
N ARG A 121 24.12 -16.19 12.78
CA ARG A 121 23.39 -16.33 14.05
C ARG A 121 22.95 -17.77 14.30
N LEU A 122 22.45 -18.47 13.27
CA LEU A 122 22.06 -19.87 13.38
C LEU A 122 23.22 -20.78 13.75
N ARG A 123 24.44 -20.52 13.23
CA ARG A 123 25.64 -21.28 13.60
C ARG A 123 26.10 -21.03 15.03
N GLY A 124 25.81 -19.84 15.57
CA GLY A 124 26.24 -19.43 16.91
C GLY A 124 25.25 -19.76 18.04
N THR A 125 23.97 -19.99 17.74
CA THR A 125 22.98 -20.30 18.79
C THR A 125 23.07 -21.75 19.25
N GLN A 126 22.92 -21.96 20.56
CA GLN A 126 22.80 -23.27 21.18
C GLN A 126 21.37 -23.53 21.71
N ASP A 127 20.48 -22.55 21.60
CA ASP A 127 19.08 -22.68 22.00
C ASP A 127 18.25 -23.26 20.84
N PRO A 128 17.66 -24.46 20.98
CA PRO A 128 16.83 -25.06 19.94
C PRO A 128 15.61 -24.22 19.54
N ALA A 129 15.02 -23.46 20.48
CA ALA A 129 13.84 -22.65 20.19
C ALA A 129 14.21 -21.39 19.39
N GLU A 130 15.36 -20.78 19.68
CA GLU A 130 15.91 -19.69 18.88
C GLU A 130 16.36 -20.17 17.50
N ALA A 131 17.05 -21.32 17.44
CA ALA A 131 17.48 -21.93 16.19
C ALA A 131 16.30 -22.14 15.22
N ALA A 132 15.18 -22.71 15.70
CA ALA A 132 13.99 -22.92 14.89
C ALA A 132 13.39 -21.61 14.35
N ARG A 133 13.40 -20.53 15.14
CA ARG A 133 12.94 -19.20 14.68
C ARG A 133 13.86 -18.62 13.62
N VAL A 134 15.17 -18.67 13.84
CA VAL A 134 16.17 -18.15 12.89
C VAL A 134 16.16 -18.97 11.60
N GLU A 135 15.95 -20.29 11.66
CA GLU A 135 15.77 -21.15 10.49
C GLU A 135 14.55 -20.76 9.67
N HIS A 136 13.42 -20.46 10.34
CA HIS A 136 12.21 -19.98 9.68
C HIS A 136 12.45 -18.64 8.96
N ASP A 137 13.05 -17.66 9.65
CA ASP A 137 13.35 -16.34 9.08
C ASP A 137 14.35 -16.45 7.90
N LEU A 138 15.33 -17.36 8.01
CA LEU A 138 16.30 -17.62 6.96
C LEU A 138 15.65 -18.27 5.72
N ALA A 139 14.66 -19.15 5.91
CA ALA A 139 13.91 -19.74 4.81
C ALA A 139 13.13 -18.67 4.03
N TRP A 140 12.44 -17.77 4.73
CA TRP A 140 11.77 -16.61 4.10
C TRP A 140 12.75 -15.69 3.38
N THR A 141 13.85 -15.31 4.04
CA THR A 141 14.87 -14.43 3.45
C THR A 141 15.49 -15.03 2.17
N ARG A 142 15.63 -16.36 2.12
CA ARG A 142 16.10 -17.07 0.92
C ARG A 142 15.08 -17.04 -0.22
N ASP A 143 13.79 -17.20 0.08
CA ASP A 143 12.72 -17.05 -0.90
C ASP A 143 12.69 -15.62 -1.46
N ASP A 144 12.77 -14.61 -0.59
CA ASP A 144 12.83 -13.19 -0.99
C ASP A 144 14.01 -12.91 -1.91
N HIS A 145 15.20 -13.42 -1.57
CA HIS A 145 16.38 -13.29 -2.42
C HIS A 145 16.18 -13.95 -3.78
N ALA A 146 15.56 -15.14 -3.83
CA ALA A 146 15.27 -15.85 -5.07
C ALA A 146 14.29 -15.08 -5.95
N ARG A 147 13.21 -14.54 -5.37
CA ARG A 147 12.20 -13.72 -6.07
C ARG A 147 12.79 -12.40 -6.57
N ALA A 148 13.52 -11.67 -5.73
CA ALA A 148 14.21 -10.45 -6.14
C ALA A 148 15.20 -10.73 -7.28
N SER A 149 15.94 -11.83 -7.22
CA SER A 149 16.84 -12.26 -8.30
C SER A 149 16.12 -12.59 -9.60
N ALA A 150 14.98 -13.27 -9.54
CA ALA A 150 14.14 -13.57 -10.70
C ALA A 150 13.63 -12.27 -11.36
N ARG A 151 13.11 -11.35 -10.55
CA ARG A 151 12.59 -10.05 -11.01
C ARG A 151 13.67 -9.17 -11.61
N VAL A 152 14.87 -9.10 -11.01
CA VAL A 152 16.00 -8.35 -11.60
C VAL A 152 16.35 -8.89 -13.00
N ARG A 153 16.43 -10.22 -13.17
CA ARG A 153 16.70 -10.83 -14.48
C ARG A 153 15.61 -10.49 -15.49
N GLU A 154 14.36 -10.62 -15.09
CA GLU A 154 13.20 -10.34 -15.93
C GLU A 154 13.14 -8.87 -16.37
N LEU A 155 13.23 -7.92 -15.44
CA LEU A 155 13.16 -6.49 -15.71
C LEU A 155 14.33 -6.05 -16.60
N THR A 156 15.52 -6.62 -16.39
CA THR A 156 16.69 -6.41 -17.27
C THR A 156 16.41 -6.90 -18.69
N GLY A 157 15.79 -8.08 -18.84
CA GLY A 157 15.40 -8.62 -20.14
C GLY A 157 14.37 -7.75 -20.87
N ARG A 158 13.36 -7.27 -20.15
CA ARG A 158 12.31 -6.36 -20.67
C ARG A 158 12.89 -5.01 -21.12
N LEU A 159 13.74 -4.39 -20.31
CA LEU A 159 14.46 -3.15 -20.66
C LEU A 159 15.31 -3.32 -21.93
N ALA A 160 16.05 -4.43 -22.03
CA ALA A 160 16.84 -4.74 -23.22
C ALA A 160 15.95 -4.93 -24.46
N GLY A 161 14.76 -5.51 -24.30
CA GLY A 161 13.74 -5.65 -25.35
C GLY A 161 13.27 -4.30 -25.89
N LEU A 162 12.90 -3.35 -25.01
CA LEU A 162 12.49 -2.00 -25.39
C LEU A 162 13.60 -1.25 -26.14
N GLY A 163 14.84 -1.37 -25.66
CA GLY A 163 16.00 -0.76 -26.30
C GLY A 163 16.32 -1.34 -27.67
N ARG A 164 15.90 -2.58 -27.98
CA ARG A 164 16.01 -3.14 -29.34
C ARG A 164 14.91 -2.59 -30.26
N VAL A 165 13.66 -2.54 -29.79
CA VAL A 165 12.53 -2.00 -30.56
C VAL A 165 12.79 -0.54 -30.95
N ALA A 166 13.24 0.30 -30.01
CA ALA A 166 13.56 1.70 -30.29
C ALA A 166 14.68 1.89 -31.34
N ARG A 167 15.64 0.95 -31.44
CA ARG A 167 16.71 0.99 -32.45
C ARG A 167 16.23 0.52 -33.83
N VAL A 168 15.30 -0.44 -33.88
CA VAL A 168 14.70 -0.95 -35.13
C VAL A 168 13.75 0.07 -35.74
N ASP A 169 12.99 0.80 -34.93
CA ASP A 169 12.02 1.82 -35.38
C ASP A 169 12.66 3.14 -35.81
N GLY A 170 14.00 3.24 -35.80
CA GLY A 170 14.76 4.35 -36.39
C GLY A 170 14.48 5.73 -35.79
N ARG A 171 13.87 5.83 -34.60
CA ARG A 171 13.58 7.11 -33.95
C ARG A 171 14.74 7.49 -33.02
N PRO A 172 15.59 8.47 -33.36
CA PRO A 172 16.65 8.90 -32.46
C PRO A 172 16.02 9.55 -31.22
N THR A 173 16.31 9.01 -30.04
CA THR A 173 16.09 9.71 -28.78
C THR A 173 17.08 10.88 -28.71
N ALA A 174 16.59 12.08 -28.99
CA ALA A 174 17.34 13.32 -28.90
C ALA A 174 17.62 13.71 -27.44
N THR A 175 18.42 12.92 -26.72
CA THR A 175 19.09 13.31 -25.45
C THR A 175 20.28 12.38 -25.20
N ALA A 176 21.22 12.29 -26.14
CA ALA A 176 22.56 11.74 -25.90
C ALA A 176 23.60 12.27 -26.92
N ALA A 177 23.42 13.49 -27.42
CA ALA A 177 24.31 14.11 -28.42
C ALA A 177 24.80 15.50 -27.98
N ALA A 178 25.19 15.64 -26.70
CA ALA A 178 25.82 16.86 -26.18
C ALA A 178 27.09 16.59 -25.35
N ALA A 179 27.74 15.43 -25.50
CA ALA A 179 29.03 15.15 -24.84
C ALA A 179 30.08 14.50 -25.75
N ALA A 180 29.87 14.44 -27.07
CA ALA A 180 30.83 13.84 -28.00
C ALA A 180 30.94 14.62 -29.32
N VAL A 181 31.15 15.94 -29.22
CA VAL A 181 31.67 16.73 -30.36
C VAL A 181 32.66 17.78 -29.83
N ALA A 182 33.74 17.31 -29.22
CA ALA A 182 34.96 18.10 -29.05
C ALA A 182 36.15 17.14 -29.07
N GLY A 183 36.75 16.96 -30.24
CA GLY A 183 38.01 16.23 -30.36
C GLY A 183 38.05 15.19 -31.48
N ALA A 184 37.84 15.62 -32.72
CA ALA A 184 38.41 14.91 -33.87
C ALA A 184 38.34 15.79 -35.11
N SER A 185 39.41 16.54 -35.37
CA SER A 185 39.74 16.90 -36.74
C SER A 185 41.26 16.98 -36.90
N ALA A 186 41.73 16.18 -37.86
CA ALA A 186 43.02 16.24 -38.56
C ALA A 186 44.29 15.88 -37.76
N ARG A 187 45.24 15.09 -38.27
CA ARG A 187 45.46 14.49 -39.60
C ARG A 187 46.58 13.44 -39.48
N THR A 188 46.59 12.54 -40.43
CA THR A 188 47.46 11.39 -40.68
C THR A 188 48.91 11.69 -41.07
N ALA A 189 49.76 10.68 -40.82
CA ALA A 189 50.96 10.25 -41.57
C ALA A 189 52.35 10.71 -41.11
N GLY A 190 53.25 9.73 -40.92
CA GLY A 190 54.70 9.92 -40.84
C GLY A 190 55.43 8.86 -40.00
N ALA A 191 56.20 7.98 -40.64
CA ALA A 191 56.89 6.84 -40.06
C ALA A 191 58.30 7.17 -39.50
N ALA A 192 58.86 6.17 -38.79
CA ALA A 192 60.28 5.84 -38.57
C ALA A 192 61.01 6.29 -37.28
N SER A 193 61.43 5.26 -36.52
CA SER A 193 62.75 5.00 -35.92
C SER A 193 63.47 6.07 -35.07
N ALA A 194 63.74 5.73 -33.80
CA ALA A 194 65.07 5.67 -33.15
C ALA A 194 65.00 6.03 -31.64
N ALA A 195 65.50 5.11 -30.79
CA ALA A 195 66.08 5.42 -29.47
C ALA A 195 67.57 5.85 -29.67
N PRO A 196 68.41 6.23 -28.67
CA PRO A 196 68.22 6.22 -27.19
C PRO A 196 68.90 7.41 -26.40
N SER A 197 68.93 7.27 -25.05
CA SER A 197 70.00 7.76 -24.11
C SER A 197 69.87 9.19 -23.57
N ARG A 198 70.26 9.60 -22.34
CA ARG A 198 70.58 9.00 -21.01
C ARG A 198 70.76 10.16 -20.00
N ALA A 199 70.54 9.86 -18.72
CA ALA A 199 71.21 10.36 -17.49
C ALA A 199 71.02 11.81 -17.01
N ALA A 200 70.57 12.01 -15.75
CA ALA A 200 71.40 12.05 -14.52
C ALA A 200 70.57 12.57 -13.31
N GLY A 201 70.67 11.93 -12.14
CA GLY A 201 70.03 12.31 -10.85
C GLY A 201 70.84 13.34 -10.03
N PRO A 202 70.84 13.36 -8.68
CA PRO A 202 70.08 12.56 -7.69
C PRO A 202 69.55 13.32 -6.42
N GLY A 203 68.76 12.63 -5.59
CA GLY A 203 68.91 12.62 -4.10
C GLY A 203 67.96 13.44 -3.22
N ALA A 204 67.14 12.77 -2.39
CA ALA A 204 67.06 12.92 -0.93
C ALA A 204 65.93 12.05 -0.31
N VAL A 205 66.12 11.63 0.94
CA VAL A 205 65.51 10.46 1.62
C VAL A 205 64.52 10.87 2.73
N GLY A 206 63.31 10.30 2.71
CA GLY A 206 62.43 9.87 3.85
C GLY A 206 61.80 10.92 4.80
N PRO A 207 60.85 10.54 5.70
CA PRO A 207 60.12 9.27 5.84
C PRO A 207 58.57 9.42 5.90
N ALA A 208 57.90 8.27 6.00
CA ALA A 208 56.45 8.07 6.06
C ALA A 208 55.79 8.56 7.36
N HIS A 209 54.58 9.13 7.23
CA HIS A 209 53.58 9.17 8.31
C HIS A 209 52.31 8.45 7.84
N ALA A 210 51.97 7.39 8.57
CA ALA A 210 50.69 6.70 8.49
C ALA A 210 49.58 7.63 9.04
N VAL A 211 48.51 7.79 8.26
CA VAL A 211 47.26 8.44 8.71
C VAL A 211 46.25 7.31 8.94
N PRO A 212 45.56 7.26 10.09
CA PRO A 212 44.63 6.17 10.40
C PRO A 212 43.39 6.23 9.50
N ALA A 213 42.90 5.05 9.10
CA ALA A 213 41.65 4.88 8.38
C ALA A 213 40.48 5.39 9.22
N ALA A 214 39.80 6.40 8.71
CA ALA A 214 38.54 6.89 9.27
C ALA A 214 37.44 5.83 9.03
N VAL A 215 36.77 5.46 10.12
CA VAL A 215 35.56 4.64 10.12
C VAL A 215 34.45 5.44 9.43
N PRO A 216 33.74 4.90 8.42
CA PRO A 216 32.62 5.61 7.82
C PRO A 216 31.42 5.61 8.77
N GLU A 217 30.89 6.81 9.05
CA GLU A 217 29.66 7.00 9.82
C GLU A 217 28.41 6.49 9.08
N PRO A 218 27.36 6.06 9.82
CA PRO A 218 26.16 5.47 9.23
C PRO A 218 25.33 6.50 8.46
N VAL A 219 25.00 6.15 7.22
CA VAL A 219 24.18 6.93 6.29
C VAL A 219 22.71 6.91 6.75
N LYS A 220 22.08 8.08 6.88
CA LYS A 220 20.67 8.25 7.24
C LYS A 220 19.75 7.66 6.16
N ALA A 221 18.82 6.80 6.55
CA ALA A 221 17.82 6.22 5.67
C ALA A 221 16.78 7.26 5.21
N GLY A 222 16.58 7.38 3.90
CA GLY A 222 15.59 8.28 3.29
C GLY A 222 14.16 7.76 3.40
N ARG A 223 13.17 8.67 3.33
CA ARG A 223 11.73 8.37 3.31
C ARG A 223 11.32 7.55 2.08
N ARG A 224 10.41 6.59 2.30
CA ARG A 224 9.92 5.60 1.33
C ARG A 224 8.94 6.21 0.30
N PRO A 225 8.98 5.77 -0.97
CA PRO A 225 7.93 6.07 -1.96
C PRO A 225 6.74 5.09 -1.84
N ARG A 226 5.51 5.52 -2.19
CA ARG A 226 4.26 4.71 -2.15
C ARG A 226 3.56 4.68 -3.52
N GLY A 227 2.81 3.60 -3.80
CA GLY A 227 2.00 3.39 -5.02
C GLY A 227 2.12 1.97 -5.60
N ALA A 228 1.22 1.57 -6.52
CA ALA A 228 1.18 0.24 -7.14
C ALA A 228 2.51 -0.22 -7.79
N ARG A 229 3.40 0.73 -8.12
CA ARG A 229 4.74 0.47 -8.67
C ARG A 229 5.73 -0.13 -7.66
N TYR A 230 5.39 0.01 -6.38
CA TYR A 230 6.14 -0.49 -5.22
C TYR A 230 5.48 -1.74 -4.64
N ALA A 231 4.49 -2.30 -5.37
CA ALA A 231 3.87 -3.57 -5.05
C ALA A 231 4.93 -4.66 -4.94
N TRP A 232 4.81 -5.51 -3.92
CA TRP A 232 5.70 -6.66 -3.65
C TRP A 232 7.11 -6.33 -3.14
N LEU A 233 7.30 -5.17 -2.49
CA LEU A 233 8.46 -4.84 -1.65
C LEU A 233 8.37 -5.51 -0.27
N GLU A 234 9.52 -5.83 0.34
CA GLU A 234 9.62 -6.24 1.74
C GLU A 234 9.84 -5.09 2.72
N GLU A 235 9.19 -5.20 3.87
CA GLU A 235 9.46 -4.34 5.01
C GLU A 235 10.62 -4.93 5.79
N GLY A 236 11.81 -4.35 5.62
CA GLY A 236 12.92 -4.60 6.53
C GLY A 236 12.50 -4.29 7.96
N ALA A 237 12.34 -5.33 8.78
CA ALA A 237 12.07 -5.22 10.20
C ALA A 237 13.29 -4.64 10.93
N GLU A 238 13.29 -3.31 11.11
CA GLU A 238 13.72 -2.59 12.31
C GLU A 238 13.37 -1.11 12.16
N ALA A 239 12.26 -0.69 12.77
CA ALA A 239 11.91 0.73 12.89
C ALA A 239 12.52 1.27 14.20
N VAL A 240 13.72 1.84 14.12
CA VAL A 240 14.21 2.74 15.17
C VAL A 240 13.58 4.12 14.95
N VAL A 241 12.90 4.59 15.99
CA VAL A 241 12.19 5.87 16.06
C VAL A 241 13.16 7.02 15.77
N ALA A 242 12.85 7.85 14.77
CA ALA A 242 13.50 9.14 14.56
C ALA A 242 12.49 10.27 14.83
N ASP A 243 12.86 11.13 15.77
CA ASP A 243 12.12 12.33 16.21
C ASP A 243 12.00 13.37 15.07
N PRO A 244 10.87 14.08 14.90
CA PRO A 244 10.70 15.06 13.84
C PRO A 244 11.42 16.38 14.16
N ALA A 245 12.40 16.75 13.33
CA ALA A 245 12.93 18.12 13.28
C ALA A 245 11.96 19.05 12.51
N PRO A 246 11.86 20.35 12.89
CA PRO A 246 10.84 21.27 12.40
C PRO A 246 11.10 21.70 10.94
N LEU A 247 10.05 21.72 10.13
CA LEU A 247 10.09 22.23 8.75
C LEU A 247 9.88 23.76 8.72
N PRO A 248 10.60 24.51 7.87
CA PRO A 248 10.38 25.94 7.69
C PRO A 248 9.10 26.20 6.88
N VAL A 249 8.30 27.15 7.34
CA VAL A 249 7.08 27.65 6.67
C VAL A 249 7.47 28.60 5.54
N LEU A 250 6.99 28.34 4.32
CA LEU A 250 6.99 29.28 3.19
C LEU A 250 5.69 29.13 2.36
N PRO A 251 5.25 30.19 1.66
CA PRO A 251 3.83 30.60 1.62
C PRO A 251 2.97 29.89 0.57
N ALA A 252 1.70 29.69 0.91
CA ALA A 252 0.65 29.30 -0.04
C ALA A 252 0.26 30.50 -0.92
N GLY A 253 0.55 30.41 -2.23
CA GLY A 253 0.10 31.40 -3.19
C GLY A 253 0.63 31.12 -4.60
N GLY A 254 -0.16 30.46 -5.44
CA GLY A 254 0.21 30.10 -6.81
C GLY A 254 -0.98 29.94 -7.75
N ALA A 255 -1.59 31.09 -8.08
CA ALA A 255 -2.39 31.43 -9.26
C ALA A 255 -2.99 30.31 -10.15
N ALA A 256 -4.33 30.25 -10.16
CA ALA A 256 -5.11 29.80 -11.31
C ALA A 256 -5.00 30.80 -12.48
N PRO A 257 -5.16 30.35 -13.75
CA PRO A 257 -4.96 31.19 -14.92
C PRO A 257 -5.96 32.35 -14.97
N ARG A 258 -5.45 33.58 -15.04
CA ARG A 258 -6.24 34.80 -15.26
C ARG A 258 -6.66 34.89 -16.72
N GLY A 259 -7.96 34.73 -16.98
CA GLY A 259 -8.62 35.10 -18.23
C GLY A 259 -9.91 35.86 -17.94
N ALA A 260 -9.97 37.12 -18.34
CA ALA A 260 -10.98 38.11 -17.98
C ALA A 260 -12.36 37.93 -18.67
N ARG A 261 -13.00 36.76 -18.55
CA ARG A 261 -14.32 36.55 -19.21
C ARG A 261 -15.35 35.67 -18.52
N PHE A 262 -15.15 35.30 -17.26
CA PHE A 262 -16.18 34.59 -16.48
C PHE A 262 -16.28 35.16 -15.06
N GLY A 263 -16.81 36.38 -14.96
CA GLY A 263 -17.26 36.97 -13.69
C GLY A 263 -18.70 36.56 -13.44
N GLY A 264 -18.92 35.35 -12.92
CA GLY A 264 -20.18 34.93 -12.33
C GLY A 264 -19.99 34.77 -10.83
N VAL A 265 -20.64 35.64 -10.06
CA VAL A 265 -20.77 35.51 -8.59
C VAL A 265 -21.42 34.15 -8.31
N VAL A 266 -20.73 33.27 -7.58
CA VAL A 266 -21.35 32.09 -6.97
C VAL A 266 -21.48 32.38 -5.50
N GLU A 267 -22.70 32.76 -5.11
CA GLU A 267 -23.19 32.76 -3.73
C GLU A 267 -22.98 31.37 -3.10
N PRO A 268 -22.67 31.29 -1.80
CA PRO A 268 -22.51 30.01 -1.12
C PRO A 268 -23.83 29.24 -1.15
N VAL A 269 -23.83 28.09 -1.83
CA VAL A 269 -24.95 27.15 -1.81
C VAL A 269 -25.08 26.59 -0.39
N ALA A 270 -26.21 26.88 0.25
CA ALA A 270 -26.59 26.31 1.53
C ALA A 270 -26.50 24.78 1.50
N VAL A 271 -25.95 24.20 2.56
CA VAL A 271 -25.95 22.75 2.80
C VAL A 271 -27.41 22.30 2.82
N ALA A 272 -27.84 21.57 1.79
CA ALA A 272 -29.17 20.99 1.75
C ALA A 272 -29.30 19.98 2.91
N GLU A 273 -30.31 20.17 3.76
CA GLU A 273 -30.71 19.18 4.76
C GLU A 273 -30.94 17.83 4.08
N ALA A 274 -30.36 16.77 4.66
CA ALA A 274 -30.55 15.42 4.15
C ALA A 274 -32.05 15.06 4.20
N PRO A 275 -32.63 14.53 3.11
CA PRO A 275 -34.04 14.13 3.12
C PRO A 275 -34.26 13.04 4.17
N THR A 276 -35.20 13.29 5.09
CA THR A 276 -35.68 12.29 6.04
C THR A 276 -36.22 11.11 5.25
N THR A 277 -35.55 9.96 5.31
CA THR A 277 -36.01 8.75 4.61
C THR A 277 -37.28 8.25 5.31
N ASP A 278 -38.38 8.12 4.56
CA ASP A 278 -39.63 7.55 5.08
C ASP A 278 -39.36 6.12 5.61
N PRO A 279 -39.65 5.81 6.89
CA PRO A 279 -39.47 4.48 7.45
C PRO A 279 -40.15 3.37 6.64
N ALA A 280 -41.30 3.66 6.01
CA ALA A 280 -42.00 2.69 5.18
C ALA A 280 -41.25 2.40 3.87
N GLU A 281 -40.60 3.41 3.29
CA GLU A 281 -39.72 3.25 2.13
C GLU A 281 -38.46 2.45 2.48
N ALA A 282 -37.83 2.77 3.62
CA ALA A 282 -36.68 2.03 4.12
C ALA A 282 -37.03 0.55 4.35
N GLY A 283 -38.21 0.26 4.91
CA GLY A 283 -38.72 -1.10 5.08
C GLY A 283 -38.92 -1.86 3.76
N ARG A 284 -39.50 -1.20 2.74
CA ARG A 284 -39.66 -1.80 1.39
C ARG A 284 -38.33 -2.07 0.71
N ALA A 285 -37.40 -1.11 0.77
CA ALA A 285 -36.06 -1.26 0.21
C ALA A 285 -35.30 -2.41 0.88
N ALA A 286 -35.38 -2.51 2.22
CA ALA A 286 -34.81 -3.59 3.01
C ALA A 286 -35.37 -4.96 2.60
N ALA A 287 -36.70 -5.10 2.48
CA ALA A 287 -37.33 -6.34 2.07
C ALA A 287 -36.90 -6.78 0.66
N ASN A 288 -36.82 -5.84 -0.29
CA ASN A 288 -36.36 -6.11 -1.65
C ASN A 288 -34.89 -6.54 -1.68
N ALA A 289 -34.01 -5.89 -0.90
CA ALA A 289 -32.60 -6.26 -0.79
C ALA A 289 -32.44 -7.67 -0.22
N VAL A 290 -33.18 -8.03 0.84
CA VAL A 290 -33.14 -9.38 1.43
C VAL A 290 -33.67 -10.45 0.47
N TYR A 291 -34.73 -10.14 -0.28
CA TYR A 291 -35.24 -11.04 -1.32
C TYR A 291 -34.19 -11.29 -2.41
N ALA A 292 -33.56 -10.22 -2.93
CA ALA A 292 -32.51 -10.33 -3.93
C ALA A 292 -31.30 -11.10 -3.39
N LEU A 293 -30.88 -10.82 -2.16
CA LEU A 293 -29.76 -11.48 -1.51
C LEU A 293 -29.98 -13.00 -1.39
N ARG A 294 -31.17 -13.43 -0.92
CA ARG A 294 -31.53 -14.85 -0.84
C ARG A 294 -31.47 -15.53 -2.20
N ARG A 295 -31.99 -14.88 -3.24
CA ARG A 295 -31.99 -15.40 -4.61
C ARG A 295 -30.56 -15.56 -5.14
N LEU A 296 -29.69 -14.57 -4.91
CA LEU A 296 -28.28 -14.64 -5.31
C LEU A 296 -27.52 -15.75 -4.58
N ARG A 297 -27.74 -15.88 -3.26
CA ARG A 297 -27.15 -16.97 -2.45
C ARG A 297 -27.63 -18.35 -2.90
N ALA A 298 -28.92 -18.52 -3.18
CA ALA A 298 -29.47 -19.78 -3.70
C ALA A 298 -28.91 -20.16 -5.08
N GLN A 299 -28.48 -19.18 -5.87
CA GLN A 299 -27.85 -19.38 -7.18
C GLN A 299 -26.32 -19.58 -7.10
N GLY A 300 -25.73 -19.59 -5.90
CA GLY A 300 -24.28 -19.65 -5.72
C GLY A 300 -23.52 -18.38 -6.15
N ARG A 301 -24.23 -17.28 -6.40
CA ARG A 301 -23.68 -16.00 -6.89
C ARG A 301 -23.20 -15.12 -5.74
N SER A 302 -22.24 -15.62 -4.98
CA SER A 302 -21.75 -14.97 -3.75
C SER A 302 -21.09 -13.61 -3.98
N GLY A 303 -20.41 -13.39 -5.11
CA GLY A 303 -19.81 -12.10 -5.45
C GLY A 303 -20.85 -10.99 -5.66
N GLU A 304 -21.95 -11.30 -6.34
CA GLU A 304 -23.05 -10.36 -6.54
C GLU A 304 -23.87 -10.13 -5.27
N ALA A 305 -24.02 -11.16 -4.45
CA ALA A 305 -24.59 -11.02 -3.11
C ALA A 305 -23.77 -10.03 -2.26
N HIS A 306 -22.44 -10.13 -2.32
CA HIS A 306 -21.55 -9.19 -1.65
C HIS A 306 -21.64 -7.77 -2.26
N ALA A 307 -21.66 -7.64 -3.59
CA ALA A 307 -21.84 -6.35 -4.25
C ALA A 307 -23.14 -5.65 -3.83
N LEU A 308 -24.24 -6.38 -3.65
CA LEU A 308 -25.51 -5.86 -3.14
C LEU A 308 -25.39 -5.32 -1.71
N LEU A 309 -24.62 -5.99 -0.84
CA LEU A 309 -24.34 -5.50 0.52
C LEU A 309 -23.51 -4.21 0.48
N CYS A 310 -22.51 -4.13 -0.39
CA CYS A 310 -21.71 -2.92 -0.59
C CYS A 310 -22.53 -1.76 -1.18
N GLU A 311 -23.46 -2.05 -2.11
CA GLU A 311 -24.42 -1.07 -2.62
C GLU A 311 -25.30 -0.51 -1.50
N ALA A 312 -25.77 -1.37 -0.59
CA ALA A 312 -26.53 -0.92 0.58
C ALA A 312 -25.73 0.03 1.49
N LEU A 313 -24.42 -0.18 1.65
CA LEU A 313 -23.53 0.73 2.38
C LEU A 313 -23.27 2.04 1.64
N GLY A 314 -23.26 2.03 0.30
CA GLY A 314 -23.17 3.21 -0.54
C GLY A 314 -24.45 4.06 -0.54
N GLY A 315 -25.61 3.46 -0.31
CA GLY A 315 -26.91 4.12 -0.22
C GLY A 315 -27.17 4.82 1.13
N PRO A 316 -28.30 5.51 1.32
CA PRO A 316 -28.56 6.31 2.54
C PRO A 316 -28.39 5.51 3.86
N PRO A 317 -27.57 5.97 4.83
CA PRO A 317 -27.32 5.24 6.09
C PRO A 317 -28.60 4.96 6.88
N ALA A 318 -29.57 5.89 6.81
CA ALA A 318 -30.91 5.77 7.41
C ALA A 318 -31.67 4.49 7.04
N ARG A 319 -31.29 3.80 5.95
CA ARG A 319 -31.93 2.53 5.53
C ARG A 319 -31.33 1.30 6.21
N LEU A 320 -30.13 1.39 6.80
CA LEU A 320 -29.40 0.25 7.37
C LEU A 320 -30.09 -0.39 8.59
N PRO A 321 -30.75 0.36 9.51
CA PRO A 321 -31.49 -0.26 10.60
C PRO A 321 -32.61 -1.18 10.10
N ALA A 322 -33.41 -0.73 9.12
CA ALA A 322 -34.47 -1.54 8.52
C ALA A 322 -33.91 -2.77 7.78
N LEU A 323 -32.81 -2.60 7.04
CA LEU A 323 -32.14 -3.72 6.35
C LEU A 323 -31.72 -4.81 7.32
N ALA A 324 -31.06 -4.44 8.40
CA ALA A 324 -30.62 -5.40 9.39
C ALA A 324 -31.76 -6.11 10.12
N GLU A 325 -32.86 -5.41 10.42
CA GLU A 325 -34.05 -6.06 11.00
C GLU A 325 -34.58 -7.15 10.04
N GLN A 326 -34.65 -6.83 8.74
CA GLN A 326 -35.06 -7.80 7.72
C GLN A 326 -34.05 -8.95 7.57
N LEU A 327 -32.74 -8.69 7.62
CA LEU A 327 -31.70 -9.72 7.56
C LEU A 327 -31.80 -10.70 8.75
N HIS A 328 -31.96 -10.20 9.96
CA HIS A 328 -32.12 -11.06 11.15
C HIS A 328 -33.41 -11.86 11.10
N ARG A 329 -34.54 -11.23 10.73
CA ARG A 329 -35.82 -11.93 10.53
C ARG A 329 -35.70 -13.02 9.46
N ALA A 330 -34.84 -12.82 8.47
CA ALA A 330 -34.57 -13.76 7.41
C ALA A 330 -33.53 -14.85 7.75
N GLY A 331 -32.94 -14.83 8.96
CA GLY A 331 -31.88 -15.76 9.35
C GLY A 331 -30.53 -15.48 8.69
N LEU A 332 -30.34 -14.30 8.10
CA LEU A 332 -29.14 -13.88 7.39
C LEU A 332 -28.19 -13.05 8.27
N GLY A 333 -28.04 -13.44 9.55
CA GLY A 333 -27.16 -12.74 10.49
C GLY A 333 -25.69 -12.73 10.04
N ALA A 334 -25.24 -13.75 9.29
CA ALA A 334 -23.90 -13.77 8.71
C ALA A 334 -23.68 -12.68 7.65
N ASP A 335 -24.69 -12.38 6.84
CA ASP A 335 -24.63 -11.28 5.87
C ASP A 335 -24.64 -9.92 6.57
N TRP A 336 -25.37 -9.79 7.70
CA TRP A 336 -25.31 -8.59 8.53
C TRP A 336 -23.93 -8.38 9.14
N SER A 337 -23.31 -9.43 9.68
CA SER A 337 -21.93 -9.38 10.19
C SER A 337 -20.93 -9.01 9.09
N THR A 338 -21.09 -9.55 7.88
CA THR A 338 -20.28 -9.17 6.71
C THR A 338 -20.47 -7.69 6.39
N LEU A 339 -21.71 -7.19 6.37
CA LEU A 339 -21.98 -5.78 6.10
C LEU A 339 -21.36 -4.87 7.16
N LEU A 340 -21.44 -5.21 8.46
CA LEU A 340 -20.78 -4.44 9.51
C LEU A 340 -19.25 -4.43 9.37
N TRP A 341 -18.66 -5.56 8.95
CA TRP A 341 -17.23 -5.64 8.65
C TRP A 341 -16.82 -4.70 7.52
N GLU A 342 -17.57 -4.69 6.42
CA GLU A 342 -17.33 -3.77 5.30
C GLU A 342 -17.58 -2.31 5.72
N ALA A 343 -18.58 -2.06 6.57
CA ALA A 343 -18.88 -0.73 7.08
C ALA A 343 -17.72 -0.14 7.91
N ALA A 344 -16.96 -0.98 8.62
CA ALA A 344 -15.80 -0.55 9.39
C ALA A 344 -14.68 0.04 8.53
N SER A 345 -14.63 -0.33 7.25
CA SER A 345 -13.65 0.13 6.26
C SER A 345 -14.08 1.42 5.53
N LEU A 346 -15.28 1.94 5.81
CA LEU A 346 -15.77 3.16 5.16
C LEU A 346 -14.95 4.40 5.57
N PRO A 347 -14.93 5.47 4.75
CA PRO A 347 -14.29 6.74 5.11
C PRO A 347 -14.83 7.30 6.44
N PRO A 348 -14.06 8.11 7.18
CA PRO A 348 -14.39 8.52 8.56
C PRO A 348 -15.79 9.14 8.75
N ALA A 349 -16.17 10.09 7.88
CA ALA A 349 -17.50 10.70 7.95
C ALA A 349 -18.61 9.69 7.68
N ARG A 350 -18.36 8.71 6.81
CA ARG A 350 -19.34 7.70 6.45
C ARG A 350 -19.51 6.65 7.54
N LEU A 351 -18.40 6.21 8.14
CA LEU A 351 -18.41 5.35 9.32
C LEU A 351 -19.19 6.01 10.47
N ALA A 352 -18.95 7.30 10.73
CA ALA A 352 -19.65 8.06 11.75
C ALA A 352 -21.17 8.10 11.49
N ALA A 353 -21.60 8.41 10.26
CA ALA A 353 -23.01 8.43 9.90
C ALA A 353 -23.69 7.05 10.06
N VAL A 354 -23.01 5.95 9.72
CA VAL A 354 -23.54 4.60 9.93
C VAL A 354 -23.66 4.27 11.41
N ALA A 355 -22.62 4.56 12.20
CA ALA A 355 -22.62 4.34 13.64
C ALA A 355 -23.70 5.18 14.35
N GLY A 356 -23.87 6.44 13.95
CA GLY A 356 -24.90 7.35 14.46
C GLY A 356 -26.31 6.84 14.20
N VAL A 357 -26.62 6.47 12.96
CA VAL A 357 -27.93 5.91 12.60
C VAL A 357 -28.22 4.59 13.34
N LEU A 358 -27.22 3.73 13.53
CA LEU A 358 -27.40 2.51 14.32
C LEU A 358 -27.66 2.84 15.80
N ALA A 359 -26.96 3.81 16.37
CA ALA A 359 -27.18 4.27 17.74
C ALA A 359 -28.59 4.88 17.92
N ASP A 360 -29.00 5.75 17.00
CA ASP A 360 -30.34 6.38 17.01
C ASP A 360 -31.47 5.36 16.87
N ALA A 361 -31.24 4.30 16.11
CA ALA A 361 -32.18 3.19 15.98
C ALA A 361 -32.17 2.23 17.20
N GLY A 362 -31.41 2.54 18.26
CA GLY A 362 -31.30 1.71 19.47
C GLY A 362 -30.48 0.44 19.28
N ARG A 363 -29.72 0.32 18.18
CA ARG A 363 -28.91 -0.85 17.82
C ARG A 363 -27.50 -0.71 18.38
N THR A 364 -27.42 -0.53 19.70
CA THR A 364 -26.17 -0.22 20.41
C THR A 364 -25.11 -1.30 20.24
N ALA A 365 -25.48 -2.58 20.29
CA ALA A 365 -24.55 -3.69 20.13
C ALA A 365 -23.87 -3.70 18.74
N ASP A 366 -24.64 -3.43 17.67
CA ASP A 366 -24.11 -3.32 16.30
C ASP A 366 -23.19 -2.11 16.17
N CYS A 367 -23.60 -0.96 16.72
CA CYS A 367 -22.81 0.26 16.72
C CYS A 367 -21.46 0.06 17.44
N GLU A 368 -21.49 -0.53 18.64
CA GLU A 368 -20.27 -0.84 19.37
C GLU A 368 -19.37 -1.85 18.64
N GLN A 369 -19.97 -2.87 18.01
CA GLN A 369 -19.21 -3.83 17.20
C GLN A 369 -18.48 -3.13 16.05
N LEU A 370 -19.19 -2.28 15.31
CA LEU A 370 -18.65 -1.48 14.22
C LEU A 370 -17.50 -0.58 14.69
N LEU A 371 -17.71 0.16 15.78
CA LEU A 371 -16.69 1.07 16.33
C LEU A 371 -15.45 0.32 16.84
N ARG A 372 -15.63 -0.86 17.46
CA ARG A 372 -14.50 -1.72 17.86
C ARG A 372 -13.68 -2.21 16.66
N GLN A 373 -14.31 -2.50 15.52
CA GLN A 373 -13.60 -2.91 14.31
C GLN A 373 -12.80 -1.74 13.69
N GLY A 374 -13.30 -0.50 13.84
CA GLY A 374 -12.67 0.72 13.34
C GLY A 374 -11.39 1.19 14.08
N VAL A 375 -10.98 0.54 15.18
CA VAL A 375 -9.79 0.96 15.97
C VAL A 375 -8.45 0.64 15.31
N SER A 376 -8.45 -0.21 14.27
CA SER A 376 -7.26 -0.57 13.51
C SER A 376 -6.80 0.53 12.54
N ARG A 377 -7.63 1.55 12.34
CA ARG A 377 -7.39 2.64 11.37
C ARG A 377 -6.24 3.57 11.79
N PRO A 378 -5.62 4.28 10.83
CA PRO A 378 -4.64 5.33 11.12
C PRO A 378 -5.20 6.40 12.06
N ALA A 379 -4.31 7.04 12.83
CA ALA A 379 -4.67 8.03 13.84
C ALA A 379 -5.49 9.20 13.25
N GLU A 380 -5.15 9.65 12.05
CA GLU A 380 -5.82 10.76 11.35
C GLU A 380 -7.25 10.38 10.95
N GLU A 381 -7.47 9.15 10.47
CA GLU A 381 -8.79 8.66 10.10
C GLU A 381 -9.68 8.45 11.34
N LEU A 382 -9.10 7.97 12.44
CA LEU A 382 -9.81 7.80 13.69
C LEU A 382 -10.19 9.16 14.32
N ALA A 383 -9.28 10.14 14.26
CA ALA A 383 -9.55 11.53 14.66
C ALA A 383 -10.71 12.12 13.84
N GLY A 384 -10.69 11.92 12.51
CA GLY A 384 -11.77 12.34 11.63
C GLY A 384 -13.11 11.69 11.96
N ALA A 385 -13.12 10.40 12.32
CA ALA A 385 -14.36 9.70 12.70
C ALA A 385 -14.90 10.21 14.04
N CYS A 386 -14.02 10.46 15.02
CA CYS A 386 -14.39 11.08 16.29
C CYS A 386 -14.94 12.50 16.09
N ALA A 387 -14.33 13.29 15.21
CA ALA A 387 -14.82 14.63 14.89
C ALA A 387 -16.20 14.59 14.23
N ALA A 388 -16.42 13.70 13.26
CA ALA A 388 -17.70 13.52 12.58
C ALA A 388 -18.82 13.07 13.56
N LEU A 389 -18.55 12.07 14.41
CA LEU A 389 -19.50 11.62 15.43
C LEU A 389 -19.89 12.76 16.39
N ARG A 390 -18.93 13.56 16.85
CA ARG A 390 -19.22 14.70 17.73
C ARG A 390 -20.00 15.81 17.02
N ALA A 391 -19.70 16.07 15.74
CA ALA A 391 -20.40 17.07 14.94
C ALA A 391 -21.89 16.72 14.76
N GLU A 392 -22.22 15.43 14.72
CA GLU A 392 -23.59 14.91 14.65
C GLU A 392 -24.24 14.68 16.03
N GLY A 393 -23.55 15.01 17.14
CA GLY A 393 -24.09 14.88 18.50
C GLY A 393 -23.94 13.49 19.14
N HIS A 394 -23.31 12.54 18.44
CA HIS A 394 -23.05 11.16 18.88
C HIS A 394 -21.83 11.08 19.83
N HIS A 395 -21.90 11.81 20.95
CA HIS A 395 -20.80 11.91 21.92
C HIS A 395 -20.51 10.59 22.65
N ARG A 396 -21.53 9.76 22.87
CA ARG A 396 -21.37 8.45 23.54
C ARG A 396 -20.61 7.48 22.63
N GLU A 397 -20.93 7.50 21.35
CA GLU A 397 -20.33 6.67 20.31
C GLU A 397 -18.87 7.09 20.08
N ALA A 398 -18.61 8.41 20.02
CA ALA A 398 -17.24 8.93 19.99
C ALA A 398 -16.43 8.49 21.22
N HIS A 399 -17.02 8.54 22.41
CA HIS A 399 -16.37 8.04 23.62
C HIS A 399 -16.11 6.53 23.58
N ALA A 400 -17.08 5.73 23.12
CA ALA A 400 -16.95 4.28 22.98
C ALA A 400 -15.82 3.89 22.01
N LEU A 401 -15.68 4.63 20.89
CA LEU A 401 -14.58 4.45 19.94
C LEU A 401 -13.22 4.71 20.59
N LEU A 402 -13.09 5.83 21.33
CA LEU A 402 -11.85 6.16 22.03
C LEU A 402 -11.53 5.16 23.16
N THR A 403 -12.53 4.70 23.91
CA THR A 403 -12.35 3.65 24.93
C THR A 403 -11.90 2.34 24.30
N ALA A 404 -12.49 1.94 23.17
CA ALA A 404 -12.06 0.75 22.44
C ALA A 404 -10.61 0.90 21.92
N PHE A 405 -10.26 2.07 21.39
CA PHE A 405 -8.91 2.37 20.93
C PHE A 405 -7.87 2.26 22.05
N VAL A 406 -8.11 2.90 23.20
CA VAL A 406 -7.19 2.88 24.35
C VAL A 406 -6.99 1.47 24.93
N ARG A 407 -7.99 0.57 24.81
CA ARG A 407 -7.86 -0.81 25.27
C ARG A 407 -6.85 -1.62 24.45
N VAL A 408 -6.75 -1.35 23.15
CA VAL A 408 -6.00 -2.18 22.20
C VAL A 408 -4.67 -1.54 21.78
N ARG A 409 -4.56 -0.20 21.86
CA ARG A 409 -3.39 0.56 21.41
C ARG A 409 -2.48 1.02 22.55
N THR A 410 -1.27 1.44 22.20
CA THR A 410 -0.29 1.92 23.19
C THR A 410 -0.61 3.36 23.62
N PRO A 411 -0.12 3.83 24.78
CA PRO A 411 -0.29 5.22 25.18
C PRO A 411 0.36 6.21 24.19
N GLU A 412 1.43 5.81 23.49
CA GLU A 412 2.06 6.61 22.43
C GLU A 412 1.16 6.73 21.19
N ASP A 413 0.45 5.67 20.81
CA ASP A 413 -0.57 5.72 19.75
C ASP A 413 -1.69 6.71 20.12
N ALA A 414 -2.13 6.71 21.38
CA ALA A 414 -3.15 7.64 21.87
C ALA A 414 -2.64 9.09 21.92
N ALA A 415 -1.36 9.31 22.24
CA ALA A 415 -0.74 10.63 22.12
C ALA A 415 -0.63 11.10 20.66
N ARG A 416 -0.30 10.20 19.72
CA ARG A 416 -0.32 10.48 18.27
C ARG A 416 -1.70 10.86 17.77
N LEU A 417 -2.73 10.13 18.21
CA LEU A 417 -4.12 10.46 17.91
C LEU A 417 -4.50 11.84 18.45
N ALA A 418 -4.13 12.15 19.69
CA ALA A 418 -4.36 13.45 20.29
C ALA A 418 -3.67 14.58 19.50
N ALA A 419 -2.51 14.33 18.89
CA ALA A 419 -1.78 15.32 18.10
C ALA A 419 -2.57 15.84 16.87
N ALA A 420 -3.53 15.07 16.36
CA ALA A 420 -4.35 15.46 15.20
C ALA A 420 -5.34 16.61 15.53
N ASP A 421 -5.84 16.65 16.77
CA ASP A 421 -6.68 17.74 17.30
C ASP A 421 -6.49 17.81 18.83
N PRO A 422 -5.43 18.47 19.31
CA PRO A 422 -5.09 18.47 20.73
C PRO A 422 -6.23 19.02 21.60
N HIS A 423 -6.89 20.10 21.17
CA HIS A 423 -7.96 20.73 21.92
C HIS A 423 -9.23 19.86 21.98
N GLY A 424 -9.58 19.19 20.88
CA GLY A 424 -10.78 18.37 20.81
C GLY A 424 -10.61 16.94 21.31
N LEU A 425 -9.39 16.36 21.26
CA LEU A 425 -9.16 14.94 21.54
C LEU A 425 -8.48 14.65 22.87
N VAL A 426 -7.66 15.55 23.42
CA VAL A 426 -6.98 15.28 24.71
C VAL A 426 -7.98 15.08 25.85
N PRO A 427 -8.98 15.97 26.08
CA PRO A 427 -9.95 15.76 27.16
C PRO A 427 -10.74 14.44 27.06
N PRO A 428 -11.32 14.06 25.89
CA PRO A 428 -12.06 12.81 25.80
C PRO A 428 -11.16 11.56 25.82
N LEU A 429 -9.90 11.64 25.36
CA LEU A 429 -8.94 10.53 25.48
C LEU A 429 -8.53 10.26 26.93
N LEU A 430 -8.34 11.31 27.72
CA LEU A 430 -8.11 11.16 29.16
C LEU A 430 -9.33 10.54 29.84
N ALA A 431 -10.54 11.03 29.54
CA ALA A 431 -11.78 10.46 30.06
C ALA A 431 -11.94 8.97 29.68
N ALA A 432 -11.68 8.61 28.42
CA ALA A 432 -11.71 7.24 27.94
C ALA A 432 -10.67 6.36 28.65
N SER A 433 -9.46 6.88 28.89
CA SER A 433 -8.42 6.18 29.63
C SER A 433 -8.80 5.91 31.09
N ARG A 434 -9.42 6.88 31.78
CA ARG A 434 -9.91 6.65 33.16
C ARG A 434 -10.96 5.56 33.22
N ALA A 435 -11.86 5.55 32.23
CA ALA A 435 -12.91 4.54 32.12
C ALA A 435 -12.34 3.13 31.90
N VAL A 436 -11.13 3.00 31.34
CA VAL A 436 -10.39 1.74 31.26
C VAL A 436 -9.67 1.43 32.57
N SER A 437 -8.76 2.30 33.02
CA SER A 437 -8.12 2.21 34.35
C SER A 437 -7.33 3.48 34.71
N GLY A 438 -7.14 3.74 36.00
CA GLY A 438 -6.27 4.83 36.47
C GLY A 438 -4.79 4.66 36.08
N ALA A 439 -4.33 3.43 35.79
CA ALA A 439 -2.99 3.22 35.24
C ALA A 439 -2.89 3.74 33.80
N ARG A 440 -3.86 3.40 32.94
CA ARG A 440 -3.93 3.86 31.55
C ARG A 440 -3.98 5.38 31.44
N GLU A 441 -4.72 6.04 32.34
CA GLU A 441 -4.73 7.51 32.39
C GLU A 441 -3.34 8.09 32.67
N ARG A 442 -2.61 7.54 33.65
CA ARG A 442 -1.25 8.00 33.98
C ARG A 442 -0.27 7.78 32.84
N ASP A 443 -0.37 6.63 32.18
CA ASP A 443 0.47 6.28 31.03
C ASP A 443 0.22 7.24 29.86
N LEU A 444 -1.05 7.56 29.57
CA LEU A 444 -1.41 8.55 28.55
C LEU A 444 -0.93 9.95 28.93
N LEU A 445 -1.10 10.39 30.17
CA LEU A 445 -0.57 11.67 30.65
C LEU A 445 0.95 11.76 30.54
N HIS A 446 1.67 10.64 30.69
CA HIS A 446 3.10 10.58 30.44
C HIS A 446 3.42 10.71 28.95
N ALA A 447 2.76 9.94 28.10
CA ALA A 447 2.97 10.00 26.64
C ALA A 447 2.63 11.38 26.05
N LEU A 448 1.56 12.03 26.52
CA LEU A 448 1.21 13.39 26.10
C LEU A 448 2.27 14.42 26.49
N ARG A 449 2.87 14.29 27.69
CA ARG A 449 3.99 15.16 28.12
C ARG A 449 5.22 14.94 27.25
N VAL A 450 5.57 13.69 26.95
CA VAL A 450 6.68 13.35 26.05
C VAL A 450 6.46 13.92 24.65
N ALA A 451 5.21 13.88 24.15
CA ALA A 451 4.84 14.44 22.85
C ALA A 451 4.70 15.98 22.83
N GLY A 452 4.92 16.68 23.95
CA GLY A 452 4.77 18.14 24.02
C GLY A 452 3.32 18.64 23.97
N LEU A 453 2.34 17.75 24.15
CA LEU A 453 0.89 18.04 24.13
C LEU A 453 0.35 18.33 25.54
N ALA A 454 1.22 18.74 26.46
CA ALA A 454 0.87 18.91 27.87
C ALA A 454 -0.28 19.91 28.04
N VAL A 455 -1.34 19.44 28.69
CA VAL A 455 -2.45 20.25 29.17
C VAL A 455 -1.93 21.14 30.31
N ALA A 456 -2.01 22.46 30.13
CA ALA A 456 -1.94 23.41 31.24
C ALA A 456 -3.25 23.39 32.01
#